data_AF-A0A3S4W389-F1
#
_entry.id   AF-A0A3S4W389-F1
#
_cell.length_a   1.000
_cell.length_b   1.000
_cell.length_c   1.000
_cell.angle_alpha   90.00
_cell.angle_beta   90.00
_cell.angle_gamma   90.00
#
_symmetry.space_group_name_H-M   'P 1'
#
loop_
_entity.id
_entity.type
_entity.pdbx_description
1 polymer ?
#
loop_
_entity_poly.entity_id
_entity_poly.type
_entity_poly.pdbx_seq_one_letter_code
_entity_poly.pdbx_strand_id
1 'polypeptide(L)' 'MQLDKENLIWIDLEMTGLDPEKERIIEIATIVTDKT' A
#
# COMPACT_ATOMS: atom_id res chain seq x y z
N MET A 1 -17.10 12.70 1.64
CA MET A 1 -16.20 11.66 2.17
C MET A 1 -15.68 12.16 3.50
N GLN A 2 -15.93 11.44 4.59
CA GLN A 2 -15.48 11.83 5.92
C GLN A 2 -14.07 11.30 6.12
N LEU A 3 -13.14 12.21 6.40
CA LEU A 3 -11.79 11.85 6.79
C LEU A 3 -11.82 11.42 8.25
N ASP A 4 -11.68 10.13 8.50
CA ASP A 4 -11.50 9.57 9.84
C ASP A 4 -10.01 9.25 10.04
N LYS A 5 -9.49 9.56 11.23
CA LYS A 5 -8.12 9.22 11.63
C LYS A 5 -7.94 7.72 11.85
N GLU A 6 -9.04 7.00 12.04
CA GLU A 6 -9.06 5.56 12.24
C GLU A 6 -9.18 4.76 10.94
N ASN A 7 -9.31 5.42 9.77
CA ASN A 7 -9.31 4.74 8.49
C ASN A 7 -8.02 3.92 8.30
N LEU A 8 -8.16 2.72 7.73
CA LEU A 8 -7.05 1.83 7.46
C LEU A 8 -6.58 1.99 6.02
N ILE A 9 -5.27 1.99 5.83
CA ILE A 9 -4.64 2.03 4.51
C ILE A 9 -4.03 0.65 4.26
N TRP A 10 -4.61 -0.06 3.31
CA TRP A 10 -4.07 -1.29 2.78
C TRP A 10 -3.10 -0.95 1.66
N ILE A 11 -1.95 -1.63 1.65
CA ILE A 11 -0.93 -1.46 0.62
C ILE A 11 -0.47 -2.83 0.13
N ASP A 12 -0.36 -2.94 -1.18
CA ASP A 12 0.26 -4.07 -1.86
C ASP A 12 1.27 -3.56 -2.89
N LEU A 13 2.39 -4.26 -3.01
CA LEU A 13 3.52 -3.88 -3.85
C LEU A 13 3.97 -5.06 -4.68
N GLU A 14 4.19 -4.82 -5.97
CA GLU A 14 4.90 -5.74 -6.84
C GLU A 14 6.29 -5.20 -7.12
N MET A 15 7.29 -6.08 -7.00
CA MET A 15 8.70 -5.73 -7.16
C MET A 15 9.36 -6.62 -8.21
N THR A 16 10.46 -6.14 -8.80
CA THR A 16 11.26 -6.95 -9.73
C THR A 16 11.99 -8.12 -9.06
N GLY A 17 12.11 -8.10 -7.73
CA GLY A 17 12.68 -9.16 -6.92
C GLY A 17 12.63 -8.82 -5.42
N LEU A 18 13.34 -9.60 -4.60
CA LEU A 18 13.24 -9.54 -3.14
C LEU A 18 14.33 -8.70 -2.45
N ASP A 19 15.34 -8.22 -3.17
CA ASP A 19 16.45 -7.42 -2.61
C ASP A 19 16.18 -5.90 -2.80
N PRO A 20 15.81 -5.15 -1.75
CA PRO A 20 15.42 -3.74 -1.89
C PRO A 20 16.54 -2.80 -2.33
N GLU A 21 17.81 -3.18 -2.14
CA GLU A 21 18.96 -2.35 -2.55
C GLU A 21 19.25 -2.49 -4.06
N LYS A 22 18.76 -3.55 -4.69
CA LYS A 22 18.97 -3.84 -6.12
C LYS A 22 17.71 -3.73 -6.96
N GLU A 23 16.59 -4.11 -6.38
CA GLU A 23 15.30 -4.24 -7.06
C GLU A 23 14.46 -2.98 -6.90
N ARG A 24 13.44 -2.83 -7.76
CA ARG A 24 12.54 -1.68 -7.71
C ARG A 24 11.08 -2.12 -7.70
N ILE A 25 10.24 -1.25 -7.16
CA ILE A 25 8.78 -1.37 -7.21
C ILE A 25 8.32 -1.13 -8.66
N ILE A 26 7.43 -1.97 -9.15
CA ILE A 26 6.83 -1.87 -10.49
C ILE A 26 5.32 -1.59 -10.45
N GLU A 27 4.65 -1.90 -9.34
CA GLU A 27 3.25 -1.57 -9.12
C GLU A 27 3.00 -1.22 -7.65
N ILE A 28 2.03 -0.32 -7.43
CA ILE A 28 1.52 0.05 -6.11
C ILE A 28 0.00 0.05 -6.17
N ALA A 29 -0.65 -0.74 -5.32
CA ALA A 29 -2.08 -0.70 -5.10
C ALA A 29 -2.38 -0.26 -3.67
N THR A 30 -3.37 0.63 -3.51
CA THR A 30 -3.83 1.07 -2.19
C THR A 30 -5.35 1.09 -2.11
N ILE A 31 -5.87 0.70 -0.95
CA ILE A 31 -7.30 0.76 -0.63
C ILE A 31 -7.44 1.39 0.74
N VAL A 32 -8.36 2.35 0.86
CA VAL A 32 -8.73 2.94 2.14
C VAL A 32 -10.05 2.31 2.58
N THR A 33 -10.05 1.70 3.76
CA THR A 33 -11.28 1.21 4.40
C THR A 33 -11.53 2.01 5.68
N ASP A 34 -12.79 2.05 6.11
CA ASP A 34 -13.09 2.38 7.49
C ASP A 34 -12.55 1.30 8.42
N LYS A 35 -12.58 1.60 9.73
CA LYS A 35 -12.26 0.64 10.77
C LYS A 35 -13.41 -0.35 11.03
N THR A 36 -14.65 0.01 10.68
CA THR A 36 -15.87 -0.72 11.06
C THR A 36 -16.98 -0.47 10.07
#